data_AF-A0A1F5CRJ4-F1
#
_entry.id   AF-A0A1F5CRJ4-F1
#
_cell.length_a   1.000
_cell.length_b   1.000
_cell.length_c   1.000
_cell.angle_alpha   90.00
_cell.angle_beta   90.00
_cell.angle_gamma   90.00
#
_symmetry.space_group_name_H-M   'P 1'
#
loop_
_entity.id
_entity.type
_entity.pdbx_description
1 polymer ?
#
loop_
_entity_poly.entity_id
_entity_poly.type
_entity_poly.pdbx_seq_one_letter_code
_entity_poly.pdbx_strand_id
1 'polypeptide(L)' 'MNVRIDEKLAEEIDELVRDGSFRTKTDAITDALRLLVKAHRGRELAERMIRVREGTEGYPSLSRALEEAREEEDEHLG' A
#
# COMPACT_ATOMS: atom_id res chain seq x y z
N MET A 1 4.84 -0.96 -26.52
CA MET A 1 3.52 -1.09 -25.88
C MET A 1 2.56 -0.21 -26.64
N ASN A 2 1.37 -0.70 -27.02
CA ASN A 2 0.36 0.12 -27.68
C ASN A 2 -0.86 0.19 -26.74
N VAL A 3 -1.20 1.39 -26.29
CA VAL A 3 -2.30 1.63 -25.34
C VAL A 3 -3.24 2.63 -25.98
N ARG A 4 -4.53 2.31 -26.00
CA ARG A 4 -5.56 3.28 -26.39
C ARG A 4 -5.84 4.16 -25.18
N ILE A 5 -5.69 5.46 -25.37
CA ILE A 5 -6.09 6.49 -24.42
C ILE A 5 -7.12 7.38 -25.09
N ASP A 6 -7.96 8.03 -24.31
CA ASP A 6 -8.90 9.01 -24.82
C ASP A 6 -8.15 10.24 -25.37
N GLU A 7 -8.80 10.92 -26.32
CA GLU A 7 -8.22 12.07 -27.02
C GLU A 7 -7.89 13.21 -26.06
N LYS A 8 -8.77 13.47 -25.09
CA LYS A 8 -8.58 14.54 -24.11
C LYS A 8 -7.34 14.28 -23.24
N LEU A 9 -7.16 13.05 -22.74
CA LEU A 9 -5.97 12.69 -21.98
C LEU A 9 -4.69 12.80 -22.84
N ALA A 10 -4.77 12.45 -24.12
CA ALA A 10 -3.63 12.64 -25.03
C ALA A 10 -3.29 14.14 -25.18
N GLU A 11 -4.29 15.02 -25.28
CA GLU A 11 -4.09 16.47 -25.32
C GLU A 11 -3.48 17.00 -24.02
N GLU A 12 -3.95 16.56 -22.85
CA GLU A 12 -3.39 16.95 -21.55
C GLU A 12 -1.91 16.52 -21.43
N ILE A 13 -1.56 15.31 -21.89
CA ILE A 13 -0.16 14.85 -21.93
C ILE A 13 0.67 15.72 -22.88
N ASP A 14 0.09 16.16 -23.99
CA ASP A 14 0.77 17.03 -24.96
C ASP A 14 1.04 18.41 -24.37
N GLU A 15 0.11 18.97 -23.62
CA GLU A 15 0.28 20.24 -22.91
C GLU A 15 1.44 20.17 -21.90
N LEU A 16 1.52 19.08 -21.13
CA LEU A 16 2.61 18.85 -20.17
C LEU A 16 4.00 18.71 -20.83
N VAL A 17 4.05 18.37 -22.11
CA VAL A 17 5.31 18.36 -22.87
C VAL A 17 5.58 19.74 -23.46
N ARG A 18 4.54 20.43 -23.93
CA ARG A 18 4.65 21.79 -24.50
C ARG A 18 5.08 22.82 -23.47
N ASP A 19 4.59 22.71 -22.24
CA ASP A 19 4.94 23.62 -21.14
C ASP A 19 6.31 23.32 -20.50
N GLY A 20 6.94 22.20 -20.89
CA GLY A 20 8.26 21.79 -20.42
C GLY A 20 8.26 20.99 -19.11
N SER A 21 7.10 20.65 -18.55
CA SER A 21 6.99 19.80 -17.36
C SER A 21 7.59 18.41 -17.59
N PHE A 22 7.46 17.90 -18.81
CA PHE A 22 8.12 16.68 -19.27
C PHE A 22 8.84 16.89 -20.59
N ARG A 23 9.96 16.19 -20.77
CA ARG A 23 10.73 16.27 -22.02
C ARG A 23 10.04 15.57 -23.19
N THR A 24 9.32 14.48 -22.91
CA THR A 24 8.63 13.68 -23.92
C THR A 24 7.34 13.10 -23.36
N LYS A 25 6.40 12.75 -24.25
CA LYS A 25 5.17 12.02 -23.87
C LYS A 25 5.49 10.69 -23.17
N THR A 26 6.55 10.01 -23.64
CA THR A 26 7.02 8.75 -23.05
C THR A 26 7.48 8.94 -21.61
N ASP A 27 8.19 10.03 -21.31
CA ASP A 27 8.64 10.34 -19.94
C ASP A 27 7.42 10.54 -19.02
N ALA A 28 6.44 11.35 -19.46
CA ALA A 28 5.21 11.61 -18.70
C ALA A 28 4.41 10.32 -18.41
N ILE A 29 4.19 9.51 -19.45
CA ILE A 29 3.45 8.24 -19.33
C ILE A 29 4.20 7.25 -18.44
N THR A 30 5.52 7.16 -18.56
CA THR A 30 6.34 6.24 -17.75
C THR A 30 6.26 6.61 -16.28
N ASP A 31 6.34 7.88 -15.93
CA ASP A 31 6.24 8.33 -14.55
C ASP A 31 4.83 8.18 -14.00
N ALA A 32 3.79 8.47 -14.79
CA ALA A 32 2.40 8.20 -14.42
C ALA A 32 2.17 6.71 -14.10
N LEU A 33 2.68 5.79 -14.93
CA LEU A 33 2.56 4.35 -14.70
C LEU A 33 3.32 3.90 -13.43
N ARG A 34 4.50 4.46 -13.17
CA ARG A 34 5.24 4.18 -11.93
C ARG A 34 4.47 4.65 -10.70
N LEU A 35 3.87 5.84 -10.76
CA LEU A 35 3.03 6.36 -9.68
C LEU A 35 1.82 5.46 -9.43
N LEU A 36 1.15 5.01 -10.51
CA LEU A 36 0.02 4.09 -10.42
C LEU A 36 0.42 2.77 -9.73
N VAL A 37 1.53 2.16 -10.13
CA VAL A 37 2.03 0.91 -9.53
C VAL A 37 2.35 1.11 -8.03
N LYS A 38 3.02 2.21 -7.68
CA LYS A 38 3.32 2.54 -6.28
C LYS A 38 2.06 2.74 -5.45
N ALA A 39 1.09 3.50 -5.97
CA ALA A 39 -0.17 3.78 -5.30
C ALA A 39 -0.99 2.50 -5.08
N HIS A 40 -1.00 1.58 -6.04
CA HIS A 40 -1.68 0.30 -5.88
C HIS A 40 -1.04 -0.56 -4.77
N ARG A 41 0.28 -0.74 -4.82
CA ARG A 41 1.01 -1.49 -3.79
C ARG A 41 0.87 -0.87 -2.39
N GLY A 42 0.87 0.46 -2.30
CA GLY A 42 0.67 1.17 -1.05
C GLY A 42 -0.72 0.91 -0.45
N ARG A 43 -1.77 0.90 -1.28
CA ARG A 43 -3.13 0.56 -0.84
C ARG A 43 -3.23 -0.89 -0.36
N GLU A 44 -2.69 -1.84 -1.11
CA GLU A 44 -2.66 -3.25 -0.70
C GLU A 44 -1.94 -3.45 0.64
N LEU A 45 -0.83 -2.72 0.86
CA LEU A 45 -0.12 -2.75 2.12
C LEU A 45 -0.96 -2.19 3.26
N ALA A 46 -1.61 -1.04 3.06
CA ALA A 46 -2.48 -0.43 4.06
C ALA A 46 -3.65 -1.34 4.45
N GLU A 47 -4.30 -1.98 3.46
CA GLU A 47 -5.35 -2.97 3.70
C GLU A 47 -4.83 -4.18 4.49
N ARG A 48 -3.63 -4.66 4.19
CA ARG A 48 -3.00 -5.74 4.98
C ARG A 48 -2.74 -5.31 6.42
N MET A 49 -2.27 -4.09 6.66
CA MET A 49 -2.03 -3.57 8.00
C MET A 49 -3.34 -3.46 8.80
N ILE A 50 -4.43 -3.00 8.16
CA ILE A 50 -5.75 -2.96 8.76
C ILE A 50 -6.20 -4.36 9.18
N ARG A 51 -6.09 -5.36 8.29
CA ARG A 51 -6.44 -6.76 8.60
C ARG A 51 -5.63 -7.34 9.75
N VAL A 52 -4.33 -7.04 9.81
CA VAL A 52 -3.48 -7.49 10.93
C VAL A 52 -3.93 -6.85 12.24
N ARG A 53 -4.25 -5.55 12.23
CA ARG A 53 -4.79 -4.86 13.42
C ARG A 53 -6.10 -5.51 13.87
N GLU A 54 -7.08 -5.63 12.99
CA GLU A 54 -8.39 -6.23 13.30
C GLU A 54 -8.26 -7.68 13.81
N GLY A 55 -7.36 -8.47 13.20
CA GLY A 55 -7.10 -9.83 13.64
C GLY A 55 -6.34 -9.94 14.98
N THR A 56 -5.77 -8.85 15.48
CA THR A 56 -5.00 -8.80 16.73
C THR A 56 -5.68 -7.98 17.83
N GLU A 57 -6.83 -7.36 17.56
CA GLU A 57 -7.59 -6.56 18.53
C GLU A 57 -8.10 -7.37 19.74
N GLY A 58 -8.26 -8.70 19.58
CA GLY A 58 -8.62 -9.62 20.67
C GLY A 58 -7.44 -10.31 21.35
N TYR A 59 -6.19 -10.04 20.94
CA TYR A 59 -5.02 -10.69 21.54
C TYR A 59 -4.73 -10.08 22.91
N PRO A 60 -4.43 -10.89 23.94
CA PRO A 60 -3.95 -10.36 25.20
C PRO A 60 -2.67 -9.54 24.96
N SER A 61 -2.49 -8.48 25.76
CA SER A 61 -1.23 -7.74 25.73
C SER A 61 -0.07 -8.70 26.02
N LEU A 62 1.13 -8.40 25.52
CA LEU A 62 2.30 -9.26 25.74
C LEU A 62 2.52 -9.55 27.24
N SER A 63 2.24 -8.56 28.10
CA SER A 63 2.29 -8.71 29.55
C SER A 63 1.23 -9.68 30.08
N ARG A 64 -0.02 -9.58 29.60
CA ARG A 64 -1.10 -10.47 30.01
C ARG A 64 -0.89 -11.90 29.49
N ALA A 65 -0.41 -12.06 28.26
CA ALA A 65 -0.05 -13.37 27.71
C ALA A 65 1.09 -14.03 28.50
N LEU A 66 2.04 -13.23 28.99
CA LEU A 66 3.13 -13.72 29.85
C LEU A 66 2.63 -14.08 31.26
N GLU A 67 1.68 -13.32 31.80
CA GLU A 67 1.07 -13.57 33.11
C GLU A 67 0.21 -14.84 33.08
N GLU A 68 -0.66 -15.01 32.07
CA GLU A 68 -1.46 -16.22 31.83
C GLU A 68 -0.57 -17.47 31.66
N ALA A 69 0.52 -17.37 30.91
CA ALA A 69 1.47 -18.49 30.73
C ALA A 69 2.21 -18.88 32.04
N ARG A 70 2.37 -17.94 32.97
CA ARG A 70 2.98 -18.21 34.29
C ARG A 70 1.96 -18.82 35.25
N GLU A 71 0.72 -18.35 35.24
CA GLU A 71 -0.37 -18.91 36.03
C GLU A 71 -0.66 -20.37 35.65
N GLU A 72 -0.63 -20.70 34.34
CA GLU A 72 -0.79 -22.08 33.87
C GLU A 72 0.37 -23.01 34.27
N GLU A 73 1.61 -22.51 34.32
CA GLU A 73 2.79 -23.26 34.81
C GLU A 73 2.66 -23.60 36.30
N ASP A 74 2.20 -22.64 37.11
CA ASP A 74 2.04 -22.82 38.56
C ASP A 74 0.87 -23.77 38.91
N GLU A 75 -0.23 -23.76 38.14
CA GLU A 75 -1.35 -24.70 38.33
C GLU A 75 -1.00 -26.16 37.95
N HIS A 76 -0.06 -26.38 37.03
CA HIS A 76 0.34 -27.73 36.60
C HIS A 76 1.44 -28.37 37.48
N LEU A 77 2.04 -27.62 38.40
CA LEU A 77 3.13 -28.07 39.27
C LEU A 77 2.75 -28.18 40.76
N GLY A 78 1.50 -27.88 41.13
CA GLY A 78 0.94 -28.05 42.48
C GLY A 78 0.23 -29.39 42.70
#